data_AF-A0A139D770-F1
#
_entry.id   AF-A0A139D770-F1
#
_cell.length_a   1.000
_cell.length_b   1.000
_cell.length_c   1.000
_cell.angle_alpha   90.00
_cell.angle_beta   90.00
_cell.angle_gamma   90.00
#
_symmetry.space_group_name_H-M   'P 1'
#
loop_
_entity.id
_entity.type
_entity.pdbx_description
1 polymer ?
#
loop_
_entity_poly.entity_id
_entity_poly.type
_entity_poly.pdbx_seq_one_letter_code
_entity_poly.pdbx_strand_id
1 'polypeptide(L)'
;MRKKLVLVAVIVLGLFLLAACGGNATEENQQEAADTVTTASIVNEEEAFKEAIGADGNWIIATLNDLTFEEEIVVEGTFYNGGDSENDVYRKIAAYAQDDDRNVTDRYTITAPQMIIQSPNTRFQGGVFKGDIVVETNGFTLYDATVEGNIYYASQEYQDSAEITADSEVTGEIGVR
;
A
#
# COMPACT_ATOMS: atom_id res chain seq x y z
N MET A 1 -6.36 0.27 49.17
CA MET A 1 -7.76 0.70 49.39
C MET A 1 -7.90 2.16 48.99
N ARG A 2 -8.81 2.44 48.04
CA ARG A 2 -9.74 3.58 47.90
C ARG A 2 -9.22 4.97 48.35
N LYS A 3 -9.36 6.05 47.57
CA LYS A 3 -10.61 6.73 47.17
C LYS A 3 -10.25 7.73 46.06
N LYS A 4 -10.83 7.66 44.85
CA LYS A 4 -12.16 8.13 44.38
C LYS A 4 -12.28 9.66 44.20
N LEU A 5 -12.59 10.00 42.94
CA LEU A 5 -13.09 11.23 42.34
C LEU A 5 -14.07 12.04 43.22
N VAL A 6 -14.10 13.35 43.00
CA VAL A 6 -15.35 14.12 42.92
C VAL A 6 -15.26 15.11 41.76
N LEU A 7 -16.13 14.90 40.77
CA LEU A 7 -16.34 15.73 39.59
C LEU A 7 -17.51 16.70 39.85
N VAL A 8 -17.50 17.76 39.05
CA VAL A 8 -18.20 19.04 39.18
C VAL A 8 -19.70 18.98 38.85
N ALA A 9 -20.42 19.84 39.57
CA ALA A 9 -21.70 20.54 39.36
C ALA A 9 -22.74 20.08 38.31
N VAL A 10 -23.97 20.06 38.83
CA VAL A 10 -25.30 19.95 38.20
C VAL A 10 -25.63 21.13 37.27
N ILE A 11 -26.18 20.85 36.09
CA ILE A 11 -27.16 21.73 35.40
C ILE A 11 -28.30 20.85 34.84
N VAL A 12 -29.51 21.39 35.01
CA VAL A 12 -30.83 20.77 34.92
C VAL A 12 -31.50 21.10 33.57
N LEU A 13 -32.40 20.22 33.13
CA LEU A 13 -33.69 20.50 32.49
C LEU A 13 -33.77 20.61 30.96
N GLY A 14 -34.67 19.80 30.37
CA GLY A 14 -35.27 20.08 29.07
C GLY A 14 -35.80 18.87 28.30
N LEU A 15 -36.79 18.15 28.84
CA LEU A 15 -37.60 17.22 28.04
C LEU A 15 -38.63 18.03 27.25
N PHE A 16 -38.37 18.24 25.95
CA PHE A 16 -39.37 18.66 24.98
C PHE A 16 -39.57 17.56 23.93
N LEU A 17 -40.73 16.92 24.00
CA LEU A 17 -41.31 16.16 22.90
C LEU A 17 -41.96 17.16 21.92
N LEU A 18 -41.56 17.13 20.65
CA LEU A 18 -42.31 17.69 19.53
C LEU A 18 -42.12 16.79 18.31
N ALA A 19 -43.14 16.82 17.44
CA ALA A 19 -43.57 15.72 16.60
C ALA A 19 -43.07 15.78 15.14
N ALA A 20 -43.20 14.62 14.48
CA ALA A 20 -43.69 14.42 13.11
C ALA A 20 -42.83 14.78 11.87
N CYS A 21 -42.99 13.88 10.88
CA CYS A 21 -42.83 14.00 9.42
C CYS A 21 -41.42 13.92 8.80
N GLY A 22 -41.11 12.71 8.30
CA GLY A 22 -40.96 12.44 6.87
C GLY A 22 -39.87 13.19 6.10
N GLY A 23 -38.84 12.45 5.66
CA GLY A 23 -37.91 12.91 4.63
C GLY A 23 -36.65 12.07 4.63
N ASN A 24 -36.48 11.26 3.59
CA ASN A 24 -35.31 10.44 3.30
C ASN A 24 -34.03 11.31 3.32
N ALA A 25 -33.10 11.04 4.22
CA ALA A 25 -31.76 11.60 4.19
C ALA A 25 -30.77 10.45 4.34
N THR A 26 -30.10 10.17 3.24
CA THR A 26 -28.93 9.30 3.12
C THR A 26 -27.89 9.76 4.13
N GLU A 27 -27.63 8.96 5.16
CA GLU A 27 -26.45 9.15 5.99
C GLU A 27 -25.25 8.61 5.20
N GLU A 28 -24.47 9.56 4.67
CA GLU A 28 -23.12 9.32 4.17
C GLU A 28 -22.31 8.72 5.32
N ASN A 29 -22.00 7.44 5.22
CA ASN A 29 -21.03 6.77 6.07
C ASN A 29 -19.64 7.31 5.69
N GLN A 30 -19.25 8.45 6.25
CA GLN A 30 -17.86 8.85 6.33
C GLN A 30 -17.18 7.87 7.26
N GLN A 31 -16.60 6.83 6.67
CA GLN A 31 -15.73 5.90 7.37
C GLN A 31 -14.46 6.66 7.73
N GLU A 32 -14.46 7.22 8.93
CA GLU A 32 -13.28 7.75 9.60
C GLU A 32 -12.26 6.59 9.64
N ALA A 33 -11.18 6.71 8.85
CA ALA A 33 -10.09 5.76 8.89
C ALA A 33 -9.53 5.80 10.32
N ALA A 34 -9.77 4.74 11.09
CA ALA A 34 -9.11 4.57 12.37
C ALA A 34 -7.61 4.65 12.14
N ASP A 35 -6.93 5.47 12.93
CA ASP A 35 -5.50 5.72 12.81
C ASP A 35 -4.72 4.47 13.23
N THR A 36 -4.53 3.54 12.29
CA THR A 36 -3.86 2.27 12.51
C THR A 36 -2.43 2.36 12.01
N VAL A 37 -1.47 2.28 12.94
CA VAL A 37 -0.06 2.17 12.57
C VAL A 37 0.18 0.79 11.95
N THR A 38 0.53 0.74 10.67
CA THR A 38 0.87 -0.52 9.99
C THR A 38 2.37 -0.79 10.12
N THR A 39 2.77 -2.02 10.43
CA THR A 39 4.21 -2.37 10.52
C THR A 39 4.77 -2.77 9.16
N ALA A 40 6.10 -2.80 9.03
CA ALA A 40 6.72 -3.52 7.92
C ALA A 40 6.45 -5.03 8.06
N SER A 41 6.38 -5.73 6.93
CA SER A 41 6.28 -7.19 6.88
C SER A 41 7.54 -7.79 6.24
N ILE A 42 8.00 -8.89 6.81
CA ILE A 42 9.03 -9.75 6.24
C ILE A 42 8.30 -11.03 5.81
N VAL A 43 8.31 -11.33 4.51
CA VAL A 43 7.53 -12.42 3.93
C VAL A 43 8.44 -13.41 3.22
N ASN A 44 8.14 -14.70 3.42
CA ASN A 44 8.89 -15.82 2.85
C ASN A 44 7.97 -16.85 2.17
N GLU A 45 6.66 -16.61 2.17
CA GLU A 45 5.63 -17.48 1.62
C GLU A 45 4.64 -16.65 0.79
N GLU A 46 4.09 -17.25 -0.27
CA GLU A 46 3.22 -16.59 -1.25
C GLU A 46 1.93 -16.02 -0.62
N GLU A 47 1.27 -16.79 0.26
CA GLU A 47 0.04 -16.34 0.91
C GLU A 47 0.28 -15.13 1.82
N ALA A 48 1.39 -15.14 2.58
CA ALA A 48 1.78 -14.02 3.42
C ALA A 48 2.11 -12.78 2.58
N PHE A 49 2.74 -12.96 1.42
CA PHE A 49 2.98 -11.86 0.48
C PHE A 49 1.67 -11.28 -0.05
N LYS A 50 0.71 -12.12 -0.46
CA LYS A 50 -0.60 -11.68 -0.95
C LYS A 50 -1.38 -10.88 0.10
N GLU A 51 -1.39 -11.33 1.35
CA GLU A 51 -2.01 -10.58 2.45
C GLU A 51 -1.32 -9.23 2.64
N ALA A 52 0.02 -9.21 2.65
CA ALA A 52 0.80 -8.00 2.89
C ALA A 52 0.65 -6.93 1.79
N ILE A 53 0.46 -7.32 0.53
CA ILE A 53 0.25 -6.39 -0.59
C ILE A 53 -1.20 -5.90 -0.72
N GLY A 54 -2.15 -6.54 -0.04
CA GLY A 54 -3.57 -6.19 -0.08
C GLY A 54 -3.93 -4.89 0.66
N ALA A 55 -5.20 -4.52 0.58
CA ALA A 55 -5.74 -3.25 1.08
C ALA A 55 -5.52 -3.03 2.60
N ASP A 56 -5.54 -4.10 3.39
CA ASP A 56 -5.33 -4.09 4.84
C ASP A 56 -3.89 -4.50 5.24
N GLY A 57 -2.96 -4.53 4.28
CA GLY A 57 -1.60 -5.05 4.45
C GLY A 57 -0.59 -4.11 5.13
N ASN A 58 0.63 -4.02 4.57
CA ASN A 58 1.80 -3.43 5.26
C ASN A 58 2.55 -2.38 4.44
N TRP A 59 2.81 -1.18 4.97
CA TRP A 59 3.48 -0.10 4.23
C TRP A 59 4.84 -0.49 3.58
N ILE A 60 5.57 -1.45 4.17
CA ILE A 60 6.71 -2.15 3.55
C ILE A 60 6.44 -3.66 3.53
N ILE A 61 6.70 -4.29 2.38
CA ILE A 61 6.72 -5.73 2.19
C ILE A 61 8.13 -6.13 1.73
N ALA A 62 8.88 -6.86 2.55
CA ALA A 62 10.22 -7.32 2.23
C ALA A 62 10.25 -8.83 2.04
N THR A 63 10.63 -9.29 0.84
CA THR A 63 10.74 -10.73 0.56
C THR A 63 12.12 -11.26 0.96
N LEU A 64 12.18 -12.52 1.40
CA LEU A 64 13.45 -13.20 1.76
C LEU A 64 13.85 -14.32 0.79
N ASN A 65 13.05 -14.55 -0.24
CA ASN A 65 13.26 -15.57 -1.26
C ASN A 65 12.48 -15.22 -2.53
N ASP A 66 12.74 -15.99 -3.58
CA ASP A 66 11.92 -15.96 -4.79
C ASP A 66 10.50 -16.43 -4.48
N LEU A 67 9.51 -15.81 -5.13
CA LEU A 67 8.09 -16.14 -5.01
C LEU A 67 7.51 -16.38 -6.41
N THR A 68 6.60 -17.34 -6.53
CA THR A 68 5.93 -17.65 -7.80
C THR A 68 4.43 -17.76 -7.62
N PHE A 69 3.69 -17.01 -8.44
CA PHE A 69 2.24 -16.98 -8.47
C PHE A 69 1.74 -17.46 -9.83
N GLU A 70 0.71 -18.32 -9.84
CA GLU A 70 0.04 -18.77 -11.07
C GLU A 70 -1.03 -17.76 -11.55
N GLU A 71 -1.37 -16.79 -10.70
CA GLU A 71 -2.40 -15.79 -10.90
C GLU A 71 -1.82 -14.37 -10.85
N GLU A 72 -2.60 -13.41 -11.34
CA GLU A 72 -2.28 -12.00 -11.16
C GLU A 72 -2.30 -11.60 -9.68
N ILE A 73 -1.45 -10.65 -9.32
CA ILE A 73 -1.38 -10.10 -7.96
C ILE A 73 -1.72 -8.61 -8.00
N VAL A 74 -2.48 -8.14 -7.00
CA VAL A 74 -2.94 -6.76 -6.92
C VAL A 74 -2.35 -6.11 -5.68
N VAL A 75 -1.71 -4.96 -5.88
CA VAL A 75 -1.14 -4.14 -4.80
C VAL A 75 -2.11 -3.03 -4.48
N GLU A 76 -2.77 -3.12 -3.33
CA GLU A 76 -3.91 -2.27 -2.95
C GLU A 76 -3.67 -1.51 -1.64
N GLY A 77 -4.59 -0.60 -1.32
CA GLY A 77 -4.62 0.19 -0.09
C GLY A 77 -3.79 1.47 -0.15
N THR A 78 -3.98 2.34 0.84
CA THR A 78 -3.21 3.57 1.00
C THR A 78 -2.43 3.50 2.29
N PHE A 79 -1.11 3.60 2.19
CA PHE A 79 -0.19 3.46 3.30
C PHE A 79 0.69 4.69 3.40
N TYR A 80 1.31 4.87 4.56
CA TYR A 80 2.06 6.05 4.89
C TYR A 80 3.44 5.67 5.40
N ASN A 81 4.40 6.56 5.20
CA ASN A 81 5.77 6.31 5.63
C ASN A 81 5.84 6.07 7.15
N GLY A 82 6.58 5.05 7.57
CA GLY A 82 6.61 4.61 8.96
C GLY A 82 5.32 3.94 9.45
N GLY A 83 4.34 3.74 8.55
CA GLY A 83 3.03 3.20 8.88
C GLY A 83 2.08 4.20 9.54
N ASP A 84 2.45 5.47 9.62
CA ASP A 84 1.77 6.51 10.39
C ASP A 84 1.07 7.51 9.46
N SER A 85 -0.25 7.69 9.63
CA SER A 85 -1.09 8.48 8.72
C SER A 85 -0.79 9.98 8.73
N GLU A 86 -0.01 10.46 9.70
CA GLU A 86 0.48 11.85 9.73
C GLU A 86 1.62 12.10 8.70
N ASN A 87 2.20 11.04 8.14
CA ASN A 87 3.31 11.13 7.17
C ASN A 87 2.85 11.06 5.70
N ASP A 88 3.78 11.26 4.78
CA ASP A 88 3.53 11.15 3.35
C ASP A 88 3.06 9.74 2.94
N VAL A 89 2.15 9.69 1.96
CA VAL A 89 1.70 8.44 1.33
C VAL A 89 2.90 7.70 0.74
N TYR A 90 3.08 6.45 1.13
CA TYR A 90 4.24 5.64 0.74
C TYR A 90 3.93 4.15 0.84
N ARG A 91 4.37 3.40 -0.17
CA ARG A 91 4.28 1.93 -0.20
C ARG A 91 5.56 1.37 -0.82
N LYS A 92 6.10 0.28 -0.25
CA LYS A 92 7.31 -0.37 -0.79
C LYS A 92 7.19 -1.89 -0.84
N ILE A 93 7.55 -2.45 -1.99
CA ILE A 93 7.86 -3.86 -2.17
C ILE A 93 9.38 -3.97 -2.34
N ALA A 94 10.03 -4.58 -1.36
CA ALA A 94 11.47 -4.79 -1.29
C ALA A 94 11.78 -6.24 -1.65
N ALA A 95 12.14 -6.48 -2.90
CA ALA A 95 12.52 -7.82 -3.39
C ALA A 95 14.04 -8.05 -3.22
N TYR A 96 14.58 -7.72 -2.04
CA TYR A 96 16.00 -7.79 -1.73
C TYR A 96 16.23 -7.90 -0.22
N ALA A 97 17.35 -8.50 0.18
CA ALA A 97 17.84 -8.47 1.55
C ALA A 97 18.99 -7.46 1.70
N GLN A 98 19.19 -6.96 2.91
CA GLN A 98 20.26 -6.02 3.24
C GLN A 98 20.84 -6.30 4.63
N ASP A 99 22.08 -5.88 4.83
CA ASP A 99 22.74 -5.90 6.12
C ASP A 99 22.37 -4.67 7.00
N ASP A 100 22.91 -4.62 8.22
CA ASP A 100 22.69 -3.53 9.17
C ASP A 100 23.22 -2.17 8.66
N ASP A 101 24.20 -2.19 7.77
CA ASP A 101 24.79 -1.00 7.12
C ASP A 101 24.00 -0.58 5.86
N ARG A 102 22.90 -1.28 5.55
CA ARG A 102 22.01 -1.07 4.38
C ARG A 102 22.65 -1.40 3.03
N ASN A 103 23.68 -2.25 3.02
CA ASN A 103 24.17 -2.82 1.77
C ASN A 103 23.23 -3.93 1.34
N VAL A 104 22.85 -3.94 0.05
CA VAL A 104 22.09 -5.04 -0.54
C VAL A 104 22.96 -6.29 -0.53
N THR A 105 22.48 -7.37 0.11
CA THR A 105 23.20 -8.65 0.19
C THR A 105 22.66 -9.67 -0.80
N ASP A 106 21.35 -9.62 -1.08
CA ASP A 106 20.65 -10.55 -1.95
C ASP A 106 19.53 -9.84 -2.69
N ARG A 107 19.18 -10.35 -3.87
CA ARG A 107 18.07 -9.87 -4.71
C ARG A 107 17.20 -11.06 -5.08
N TYR A 108 15.90 -10.88 -5.04
CA TYR A 108 14.92 -11.96 -5.23
C TYR A 108 14.04 -11.70 -6.44
N THR A 109 13.47 -12.77 -6.96
CA THR A 109 12.56 -12.77 -8.11
C THR A 109 11.13 -13.01 -7.64
N ILE A 110 10.22 -12.11 -7.99
CA ILE A 110 8.77 -12.34 -7.89
C ILE A 110 8.27 -12.65 -9.30
N THR A 111 7.68 -13.84 -9.49
CA THR A 111 7.13 -14.28 -10.77
C THR A 111 5.61 -14.33 -10.67
N ALA A 112 4.91 -13.63 -11.56
CA ALA A 112 3.47 -13.70 -11.72
C ALA A 112 3.11 -13.35 -13.18
N PRO A 113 1.96 -13.78 -13.73
CA PRO A 113 1.52 -13.30 -15.04
C PRO A 113 1.47 -11.77 -15.11
N GLN A 114 0.95 -11.13 -14.05
CA GLN A 114 0.79 -9.68 -13.97
C GLN A 114 0.80 -9.20 -12.50
N MET A 115 1.34 -8.00 -12.28
CA MET A 115 1.19 -7.24 -11.03
C MET A 115 0.45 -5.93 -11.32
N ILE A 116 -0.71 -5.74 -10.69
CA ILE A 116 -1.54 -4.55 -10.84
C ILE A 116 -1.29 -3.60 -9.66
N ILE A 117 -0.84 -2.38 -9.94
CA ILE A 117 -0.50 -1.36 -8.94
C ILE A 117 -1.67 -0.39 -8.79
N GLN A 118 -2.40 -0.52 -7.69
CA GLN A 118 -3.50 0.37 -7.30
C GLN A 118 -3.15 1.20 -6.06
N SER A 119 -2.16 0.77 -5.27
CA SER A 119 -1.65 1.51 -4.11
C SER A 119 -0.76 2.70 -4.53
N PRO A 120 -1.14 3.96 -4.20
CA PRO A 120 -0.37 5.14 -4.62
C PRO A 120 1.06 5.14 -4.06
N ASN A 121 1.99 5.75 -4.80
CA ASN A 121 3.39 5.87 -4.42
C ASN A 121 4.07 4.51 -4.14
N THR A 122 3.62 3.44 -4.80
CA THR A 122 4.25 2.12 -4.69
C THR A 122 5.61 2.13 -5.34
N ARG A 123 6.62 1.77 -4.55
CA ARG A 123 7.99 1.50 -5.01
C ARG A 123 8.26 0.01 -5.07
N PHE A 124 8.59 -0.50 -6.24
CA PHE A 124 9.22 -1.82 -6.40
C PHE A 124 10.75 -1.64 -6.40
N GLN A 125 11.46 -2.34 -5.50
CA GLN A 125 12.88 -2.09 -5.26
C GLN A 125 13.72 -3.36 -5.20
N GLY A 126 14.92 -3.30 -5.81
CA GLY A 126 16.04 -4.21 -5.59
C GLY A 126 15.99 -5.56 -6.34
N GLY A 127 14.80 -6.10 -6.60
CA GLY A 127 14.67 -7.45 -7.19
C GLY A 127 14.33 -7.47 -8.67
N VAL A 128 13.87 -8.65 -9.10
CA VAL A 128 13.33 -8.89 -10.43
C VAL A 128 11.84 -9.17 -10.31
N PHE A 129 11.02 -8.51 -11.12
CA PHE A 129 9.66 -8.97 -11.38
C PHE A 129 9.62 -9.64 -12.76
N LYS A 130 9.18 -10.90 -12.81
CA LYS A 130 8.95 -11.64 -14.07
C LYS A 130 7.45 -11.68 -14.34
N GLY A 131 7.02 -10.94 -15.37
CA GLY A 131 5.62 -10.67 -15.66
C GLY A 131 5.41 -9.22 -16.09
N ASP A 132 4.17 -8.89 -16.44
CA ASP A 132 3.80 -7.52 -16.79
C ASP A 132 3.37 -6.72 -15.55
N ILE A 133 3.74 -5.45 -15.49
CA ILE A 133 3.22 -4.51 -14.48
C ILE A 133 2.17 -3.62 -15.13
N VAL A 134 1.01 -3.48 -14.50
CA VAL A 134 -0.01 -2.50 -14.87
C VAL A 134 -0.14 -1.47 -13.76
N VAL A 135 0.00 -0.20 -14.09
CA VAL A 135 -0.04 0.90 -13.13
C VAL A 135 -1.33 1.69 -13.30
N GLU A 136 -2.16 1.67 -12.25
CA GLU A 136 -3.50 2.28 -12.21
C GLU A 136 -3.59 3.43 -11.20
N THR A 137 -2.44 3.94 -10.74
CA THR A 137 -2.35 4.99 -9.73
C THR A 137 -1.10 5.84 -9.92
N ASN A 138 -1.04 6.97 -9.23
CA ASN A 138 0.07 7.92 -9.34
C ASN A 138 1.30 7.49 -8.51
N GLY A 139 2.47 7.94 -8.96
CA GLY A 139 3.71 7.88 -8.19
C GLY A 139 4.40 6.52 -8.13
N PHE A 140 4.07 5.60 -9.04
CA PHE A 140 4.79 4.32 -9.14
C PHE A 140 6.29 4.56 -9.36
N THR A 141 7.13 3.81 -8.64
CA THR A 141 8.59 3.88 -8.80
C THR A 141 9.19 2.50 -9.00
N LEU A 142 9.95 2.32 -10.09
CA LEU A 142 10.85 1.18 -10.27
C LEU A 142 12.28 1.60 -9.86
N TYR A 143 12.76 1.11 -8.72
CA TYR A 143 14.00 1.57 -8.09
C TYR A 143 15.07 0.46 -8.01
N ASP A 144 16.18 0.60 -8.73
CA ASP A 144 17.27 -0.41 -8.74
C ASP A 144 16.72 -1.84 -8.93
N ALA A 145 15.83 -2.01 -9.90
CA ALA A 145 15.07 -3.24 -10.10
C ALA A 145 14.85 -3.55 -11.58
N THR A 146 14.61 -4.82 -11.88
CA THR A 146 14.37 -5.29 -13.25
C THR A 146 12.93 -5.78 -13.40
N VAL A 147 12.27 -5.38 -14.48
CA VAL A 147 11.02 -5.98 -14.97
C VAL A 147 11.32 -6.79 -16.22
N GLU A 148 11.25 -8.11 -16.09
CA GLU A 148 11.29 -9.04 -17.21
C GLU A 148 9.86 -9.17 -17.80
N GLY A 149 9.45 -8.13 -18.52
CA GLY A 149 8.09 -7.98 -19.04
C GLY A 149 7.84 -6.54 -19.45
N ASN A 150 6.56 -6.18 -19.56
CA ASN A 150 6.14 -4.84 -19.94
C ASN A 150 5.71 -4.02 -18.70
N ILE A 151 5.74 -2.70 -18.82
CA ILE A 151 5.06 -1.79 -17.90
C ILE A 151 4.01 -1.00 -18.68
N TYR A 152 2.74 -1.19 -18.34
CA TYR A 152 1.65 -0.41 -18.89
C TYR A 152 1.06 0.53 -17.86
N TYR A 153 0.77 1.75 -18.29
CA TYR A 153 0.05 2.73 -17.48
C TYR A 153 -1.36 2.85 -18.00
N ALA A 154 -2.36 2.80 -17.12
CA ALA A 154 -3.77 2.93 -17.50
C ALA A 154 -4.12 4.35 -18.00
N SER A 155 -3.25 5.33 -17.79
CA SER A 155 -3.41 6.69 -18.28
C SER A 155 -2.06 7.40 -18.47
N GLN A 156 -2.06 8.47 -19.27
CA GLN A 156 -0.88 9.35 -19.39
C GLN A 156 -0.52 10.01 -18.06
N GLU A 157 -1.52 10.33 -17.23
CA GLU A 157 -1.30 10.91 -15.89
C GLU A 157 -0.44 9.98 -15.02
N TYR A 158 -0.74 8.68 -15.02
CA TYR A 158 0.00 7.69 -14.24
C TYR A 158 1.41 7.46 -14.79
N GLN A 159 1.59 7.54 -16.11
CA GLN A 159 2.92 7.48 -16.71
C GLN A 159 3.76 8.72 -16.36
N ASP A 160 3.16 9.91 -16.43
CA ASP A 160 3.86 11.17 -16.18
C ASP A 160 4.28 11.33 -14.71
N SER A 161 3.56 10.69 -13.79
CA SER A 161 3.90 10.68 -12.36
C SER A 161 4.84 9.55 -11.94
N ALA A 162 5.12 8.60 -12.82
CA ALA A 162 5.97 7.46 -12.52
C ALA A 162 7.46 7.77 -12.67
N GLU A 163 8.29 7.05 -11.91
CA GLU A 163 9.74 7.13 -11.97
C GLU A 163 10.36 5.75 -12.24
N ILE A 164 11.27 5.68 -13.21
CA ILE A 164 12.15 4.53 -13.42
C ILE A 164 13.58 5.02 -13.22
N THR A 165 14.23 4.55 -12.15
CA THR A 165 15.60 5.02 -11.84
C THR A 165 16.62 4.53 -12.86
N ALA A 166 17.76 5.21 -12.95
CA ALA A 166 18.82 4.86 -13.90
C ALA A 166 19.38 3.44 -13.72
N ASP A 167 19.31 2.90 -12.50
CA ASP A 167 19.77 1.54 -12.17
C ASP A 167 18.67 0.47 -12.39
N SER A 168 17.52 0.87 -12.92
CA SER A 168 16.40 -0.03 -13.24
C SER A 168 16.38 -0.42 -14.72
N GLU A 169 15.84 -1.59 -15.00
CA GLU A 169 15.71 -2.12 -16.36
C GLU A 169 14.29 -2.66 -16.61
N VAL A 170 13.75 -2.41 -17.81
CA VAL A 170 12.51 -3.03 -18.31
C VAL A 170 12.84 -3.67 -19.65
N THR A 171 12.63 -4.98 -19.77
CA THR A 171 13.03 -5.72 -20.99
C THR A 171 11.99 -5.65 -22.10
N GLY A 172 10.74 -5.33 -21.77
CA GLY A 172 9.63 -5.18 -22.69
C GLY A 172 9.27 -3.73 -23.02
N GLU A 173 8.01 -3.52 -23.36
CA GLU A 173 7.44 -2.23 -23.69
C GLU A 173 7.12 -1.41 -22.44
N ILE A 174 7.30 -0.09 -22.55
CA ILE A 174 6.78 0.89 -21.61
C ILE A 174 5.82 1.78 -22.37
N GLY A 175 4.55 1.87 -21.94
CA GLY A 175 3.57 2.69 -22.63
C GLY A 175 2.22 2.79 -21.92
N VAL A 176 1.34 3.66 -22.45
CA VAL A 176 -0.05 3.77 -22.00
C VAL A 176 -0.90 2.76 -22.76
N ARG A 177 -1.77 2.02 -22.05
CA ARG A 177 -2.73 1.08 -22.66
C ARG A 177 -4.09 1.09 -21.96
#